data_AF-A0AAW1R910-F1
#
_entry.id   AF-A0AAW1R910-F1
#
_cell.length_a   1.000
_cell.length_b   1.000
_cell.length_c   1.000
_cell.angle_alpha   90.00
_cell.angle_beta   90.00
_cell.angle_gamma   90.00
#
_symmetry.space_group_name_H-M   'P 1'
#
loop_
_entity.id
_entity.type
_entity.pdbx_description
1 polymer ?
#
loop_
_entity_poly.entity_id
_entity_poly.type
_entity_poly.pdbx_seq_one_letter_code
_entity_poly.pdbx_strand_id
1 'polypeptide(L)'
;MAKWCEKDPRWVVADREDGSNVNGWHWEEKNKVAWSRARLADLLEGLESPQEEGVGAQITGVTDLTGEALLTIRKGNKKFAVFDLTLTLAWAGRCGEESNEVKGEVKITEFASTNEEDEYHFEVSATGTGKEQDQLKQTVKRMRPAILKQLAVFVAEINQLQQ
;
A
#
# COMPACT_ATOMS: atom_id res chain seq x y z
N MET A 1 5.47 -4.53 -65.46
CA MET A 1 6.83 -4.15 -65.04
C MET A 1 6.68 -3.08 -63.95
N ALA A 2 7.03 -3.38 -62.70
CA ALA A 2 6.94 -2.42 -61.62
C ALA A 2 8.11 -1.42 -61.70
N LYS A 3 7.82 -0.12 -61.58
CA LYS A 3 8.82 0.96 -61.65
C LYS A 3 9.65 1.01 -60.37
N TRP A 4 10.97 1.00 -60.50
CA TRP A 4 11.98 0.84 -59.44
C TRP A 4 12.06 1.95 -58.36
N CYS A 5 11.17 2.95 -58.35
CA CYS A 5 11.24 4.07 -57.39
C CYS A 5 9.91 4.48 -56.75
N GLU A 6 8.85 3.70 -56.91
CA GLU A 6 7.57 4.00 -56.25
C GLU A 6 7.50 3.24 -54.91
N LYS A 7 7.68 3.95 -53.80
CA LYS A 7 7.62 3.39 -52.45
C LYS A 7 6.17 3.01 -52.17
N ASP A 8 5.87 1.71 -52.14
CA ASP A 8 4.51 1.19 -51.99
C ASP A 8 3.85 1.77 -50.73
N PRO A 9 2.67 2.44 -50.82
CA PRO A 9 2.04 3.11 -49.69
C PRO A 9 1.61 2.15 -48.58
N ARG A 10 1.57 0.83 -48.83
CA ARG A 10 1.35 -0.18 -47.79
C ARG A 10 2.52 -0.31 -46.79
N TRP A 11 3.69 0.23 -47.13
CA TRP A 11 4.94 0.11 -46.37
C TRP A 11 5.46 1.45 -45.81
N VAL A 12 4.63 2.50 -45.84
CA VAL A 12 4.89 3.72 -45.07
C VAL A 12 4.58 3.45 -43.60
N VAL A 13 5.63 3.25 -42.80
CA VAL A 13 5.55 3.40 -41.35
C VAL A 13 5.43 4.90 -41.10
N ALA A 14 4.19 5.39 -41.06
CA ALA A 14 3.92 6.76 -40.65
C ALA A 14 4.26 6.86 -39.15
N ASP A 15 5.17 7.77 -38.81
CA ASP A 15 5.36 8.19 -37.43
C ASP A 15 4.03 8.82 -36.99
N ARG A 16 3.32 8.16 -36.07
CA ARG A 16 2.04 8.66 -35.56
C ARG A 16 2.34 9.66 -34.45
N GLU A 17 1.90 10.89 -34.62
CA GLU A 17 1.98 11.97 -33.61
C GLU A 17 1.31 11.63 -32.28
N ASP A 18 0.48 10.58 -32.23
CA ASP A 18 -0.35 10.23 -31.07
C ASP A 18 0.42 9.55 -29.94
N GLY A 19 1.65 9.04 -30.16
CA GLY A 19 2.52 8.47 -29.11
C GLY A 19 1.89 7.36 -28.24
N SER A 20 0.68 6.90 -28.59
CA SER A 20 -0.14 6.06 -27.74
C SER A 20 0.38 4.63 -27.71
N ASN A 21 0.41 4.05 -26.51
CA ASN A 21 0.75 2.65 -26.29
C ASN A 21 -0.41 1.73 -26.72
N VAL A 22 -0.61 1.62 -28.03
CA VAL A 22 -1.65 0.78 -28.60
C VAL A 22 -1.38 -0.67 -28.20
N ASN A 23 -2.36 -1.30 -27.52
CA ASN A 23 -2.32 -2.67 -27.02
C ASN A 23 -1.31 -2.98 -25.89
N GLY A 24 -0.68 -1.99 -25.24
CA GLY A 24 0.18 -2.22 -24.07
C GLY A 24 1.47 -3.00 -24.37
N TRP A 25 2.07 -2.74 -25.54
CA TRP A 25 3.32 -3.37 -26.00
C TRP A 25 4.55 -2.54 -25.70
N HIS A 26 4.39 -1.23 -25.51
CA HIS A 26 5.43 -0.38 -24.97
C HIS A 26 5.39 -0.46 -23.44
N TRP A 27 6.58 -0.54 -22.84
CA TRP A 27 6.75 -0.48 -21.40
C TRP A 27 6.21 0.85 -20.89
N GLU A 28 5.26 0.79 -19.95
CA GLU A 28 4.73 1.96 -19.25
C GLU A 28 4.80 1.67 -17.75
N GLU A 29 5.32 2.65 -17.02
CA GLU A 29 5.41 2.64 -15.56
C GLU A 29 4.64 3.83 -15.02
N LYS A 30 3.70 3.56 -14.13
CA LYS A 30 2.93 4.61 -13.45
C LYS A 30 3.21 4.54 -11.97
N ASN A 31 3.64 5.67 -11.41
CA ASN A 31 3.76 5.84 -9.98
C ASN A 31 2.35 5.84 -9.35
N LYS A 32 2.14 4.95 -8.39
CA LYS A 32 0.89 4.80 -7.63
C LYS A 32 1.10 5.03 -6.13
N VAL A 33 2.22 5.61 -5.68
CA VAL A 33 2.49 5.91 -4.25
C VAL A 33 1.39 6.77 -3.63
N ALA A 34 0.92 7.81 -4.35
CA ALA A 34 -0.16 8.66 -3.86
C ALA A 34 -1.49 7.91 -3.71
N TRP A 35 -1.80 7.02 -4.65
CA TRP A 35 -2.96 6.14 -4.56
C TRP A 35 -2.80 5.17 -3.38
N SER A 36 -1.61 4.60 -3.20
CA SER A 36 -1.34 3.67 -2.12
C SER A 36 -1.49 4.31 -0.75
N ARG A 37 -1.01 5.54 -0.57
CA ARG A 37 -1.18 6.30 0.66
C ARG A 37 -2.65 6.53 0.99
N ALA A 38 -3.44 6.98 0.01
CA ALA A 38 -4.87 7.22 0.20
C ALA A 38 -5.63 5.92 0.50
N ARG A 39 -5.32 4.84 -0.20
CA ARG A 39 -6.01 3.56 -0.01
C ARG A 39 -5.65 2.88 1.30
N LEU A 40 -4.39 2.91 1.71
CA LEU A 40 -3.95 2.41 3.01
C LEU A 40 -4.56 3.23 4.15
N ALA A 41 -4.71 4.54 3.98
CA ALA A 41 -5.41 5.38 4.95
C ALA A 41 -6.87 4.94 5.09
N ASP A 42 -7.60 4.77 3.99
CA ASP A 42 -9.01 4.33 4.01
C ASP A 42 -9.22 2.93 4.61
N LEU A 43 -8.30 1.99 4.37
CA LEU A 43 -8.41 0.62 4.87
C LEU A 43 -8.00 0.47 6.34
N LEU A 44 -7.06 1.30 6.82
CA LEU A 44 -6.46 1.16 8.15
C LEU A 44 -6.98 2.16 9.17
N GLU A 45 -7.48 3.32 8.74
CA GLU A 45 -8.09 4.30 9.64
C GLU A 45 -9.37 3.74 10.25
N GLY A 46 -9.51 3.88 11.57
CA GLY A 46 -10.68 3.38 12.29
C GLY A 46 -10.63 1.90 12.65
N LEU A 47 -9.53 1.18 12.37
CA LEU A 47 -9.36 -0.20 12.83
C LEU A 47 -9.27 -0.22 14.36
N GLU A 48 -10.27 -0.84 14.99
CA GLU A 48 -10.37 -0.99 16.45
C GLU A 48 -9.79 -2.32 16.92
N SER A 49 -9.19 -2.31 18.11
CA SER A 49 -8.73 -3.52 18.77
C SER A 49 -9.92 -4.39 19.17
N PRO A 50 -9.76 -5.73 19.20
CA PRO A 50 -10.77 -6.60 19.77
C PRO A 50 -11.13 -6.13 21.19
N GLN A 51 -12.44 -6.13 21.48
CA GLN A 51 -12.99 -5.54 22.68
C GLN A 51 -12.55 -6.33 23.91
N GLU A 52 -11.57 -5.79 24.64
CA GLU A 52 -11.16 -6.29 25.95
C GLU A 52 -11.80 -5.41 27.04
N GLU A 53 -12.29 -6.02 28.12
CA GLU A 53 -12.92 -5.29 29.23
C GLU A 53 -11.98 -4.20 29.77
N GLY A 54 -12.33 -2.95 29.50
CA GLY A 54 -11.60 -1.78 29.97
C GLY A 54 -10.35 -1.41 29.15
N VAL A 55 -10.03 -2.05 28.03
CA VAL A 55 -8.89 -1.62 27.18
C VAL A 55 -9.30 -1.56 25.73
N GLY A 56 -9.17 -0.36 25.13
CA GLY A 56 -9.44 -0.14 23.73
C GLY A 56 -8.31 0.63 23.07
N ALA A 57 -7.86 0.17 21.91
CA ALA A 57 -6.95 0.88 21.03
C ALA A 57 -7.57 0.98 19.63
N GLN A 58 -7.29 2.07 18.93
CA GLN A 58 -7.75 2.33 17.57
C GLN A 58 -6.61 2.93 16.75
N ILE A 59 -6.53 2.54 15.48
CA ILE A 59 -5.66 3.21 14.51
C ILE A 59 -6.31 4.52 14.10
N THR A 60 -5.63 5.63 14.37
CA THR A 60 -6.10 6.97 14.08
C THR A 60 -5.82 7.40 12.64
N GLY A 61 -4.85 6.76 11.99
CA GLY A 61 -4.58 6.97 10.57
C GLY A 61 -3.13 6.69 10.17
N VAL A 62 -2.80 7.00 8.92
CA VAL A 62 -1.46 6.85 8.35
C VAL A 62 -0.66 8.14 8.52
N THR A 63 0.37 8.12 9.36
CA THR A 63 1.27 9.26 9.58
C THR A 63 2.17 9.46 8.37
N ASP A 64 2.82 8.38 7.92
CA ASP A 64 3.81 8.43 6.87
C ASP A 64 3.80 7.16 6.02
N LEU A 65 4.04 7.32 4.73
CA LEU A 65 4.24 6.24 3.79
C LEU A 65 5.45 6.62 2.93
N THR A 66 6.55 5.91 3.15
CA THR A 66 7.79 6.06 2.38
C THR A 66 8.02 4.83 1.52
N GLY A 67 8.69 5.02 0.39
CA GLY A 67 8.99 3.95 -0.56
C GLY A 67 8.40 4.19 -1.94
N GLU A 68 8.35 3.13 -2.73
CA GLU A 68 8.01 3.16 -4.15
C GLU A 68 6.85 2.20 -4.45
N ALA A 69 5.93 2.65 -5.30
CA ALA A 69 4.84 1.83 -5.81
C ALA A 69 4.66 2.14 -7.30
N LEU A 70 4.96 1.16 -8.13
CA LEU A 70 5.00 1.25 -9.58
C LEU A 70 4.05 0.20 -10.16
N LEU A 71 3.13 0.64 -11.01
CA LEU A 71 2.32 -0.25 -11.82
C LEU A 71 2.97 -0.36 -13.20
N THR A 72 3.43 -1.57 -13.54
CA THR A 72 4.13 -1.85 -14.81
C THR A 72 3.23 -2.63 -15.76
N ILE A 73 3.27 -2.31 -17.05
CA ILE A 73 2.52 -3.00 -18.10
C ILE A 73 3.48 -3.69 -19.07
N ARG A 74 3.34 -5.01 -19.24
CA ARG A 74 4.13 -5.79 -20.20
C ARG A 74 3.32 -6.86 -20.93
N LYS A 75 3.83 -7.31 -22.09
CA LYS A 75 3.34 -8.49 -22.83
C LYS A 75 1.82 -8.50 -23.06
N GLY A 76 1.26 -7.42 -23.62
CA GLY A 76 -0.16 -7.37 -23.98
C GLY A 76 -1.07 -7.11 -22.78
N ASN A 77 -0.82 -6.00 -22.08
CA ASN A 77 -1.63 -5.52 -20.95
C ASN A 77 -1.55 -6.39 -19.67
N LYS A 78 -0.50 -7.20 -19.50
CA LYS A 78 -0.24 -7.88 -18.23
C LYS A 78 0.34 -6.86 -17.25
N LYS A 79 -0.47 -6.51 -16.25
CA LYS A 79 -0.15 -5.51 -15.24
C LYS A 79 0.46 -6.19 -14.03
N PHE A 80 1.53 -5.60 -13.50
CA PHE A 80 2.16 -6.05 -12.27
C PHE A 80 2.47 -4.84 -11.42
N ALA A 81 1.94 -4.83 -10.20
CA ALA A 81 2.33 -3.86 -9.20
C ALA A 81 3.65 -4.32 -8.58
N VAL A 82 4.66 -3.44 -8.64
CA VAL A 82 5.92 -3.59 -7.91
C VAL A 82 5.91 -2.48 -6.87
N PHE A 83 5.94 -2.87 -5.60
CA PHE A 83 6.00 -1.91 -4.51
C PHE A 83 6.98 -2.37 -3.44
N ASP A 84 7.58 -1.39 -2.79
CA ASP A 84 8.41 -1.51 -1.60
C ASP A 84 8.06 -0.30 -0.74
N LEU A 85 7.37 -0.55 0.37
CA LEU A 85 6.77 0.50 1.19
C LEU A 85 7.16 0.30 2.66
N THR A 86 7.41 1.42 3.33
CA THR A 86 7.50 1.53 4.78
C THR A 86 6.34 2.40 5.25
N LEU A 87 5.51 1.81 6.11
CA LEU A 87 4.26 2.42 6.56
C LEU A 87 4.36 2.74 8.05
N THR A 88 4.05 3.98 8.42
CA THR A 88 3.96 4.42 9.82
C THR A 88 2.53 4.82 10.12
N LEU A 89 1.91 4.10 11.04
CA LEU A 89 0.53 4.28 11.49
C LEU A 89 0.52 4.93 12.86
N ALA A 90 -0.36 5.89 13.09
CA ALA A 90 -0.65 6.39 14.43
C ALA A 90 -1.78 5.58 15.05
N TRP A 91 -1.67 5.31 16.34
CA TRP A 91 -2.73 4.69 17.13
C TRP A 91 -2.94 5.44 18.44
N ALA A 92 -4.17 5.38 18.94
CA ALA A 92 -4.57 5.93 20.23
C ALA A 92 -5.35 4.88 21.01
N GLY A 93 -5.22 4.86 22.32
CA GLY A 93 -5.95 3.92 23.17
C GLY A 93 -6.08 4.39 24.61
N ARG A 94 -6.99 3.73 25.33
CA ARG A 94 -7.32 4.03 26.73
C ARG A 94 -7.47 2.74 27.54
N CYS A 95 -7.04 2.78 28.81
CA CYS A 95 -7.15 1.69 29.79
C CYS A 95 -8.19 2.07 30.87
N GLY A 96 -9.46 2.02 30.51
CA GLY A 96 -10.60 2.31 31.38
C GLY A 96 -11.22 3.66 31.08
N GLU A 97 -12.41 3.90 31.62
CA GLU A 97 -13.19 5.12 31.35
C GLU A 97 -12.55 6.39 31.95
N GLU A 98 -11.73 6.26 33.01
CA GLU A 98 -11.08 7.39 33.69
C GLU A 98 -9.59 7.57 33.32
N SER A 99 -9.04 6.71 32.46
CA SER A 99 -7.62 6.79 32.06
C SER A 99 -7.38 7.80 30.95
N ASN A 100 -6.17 8.38 30.93
CA ASN A 100 -5.76 9.26 29.85
C ASN A 100 -5.54 8.49 28.55
N GLU A 101 -5.83 9.14 27.43
CA GLU A 101 -5.52 8.61 26.10
C GLU A 101 -4.00 8.51 25.92
N VAL A 102 -3.53 7.29 25.64
CA VAL A 102 -2.15 7.00 25.26
C VAL A 102 -2.09 6.95 23.74
N LYS A 103 -1.09 7.65 23.18
CA LYS A 103 -0.80 7.63 21.75
C LYS A 103 0.45 6.82 21.49
N GLY A 104 0.55 6.28 20.28
CA GLY A 104 1.73 5.57 19.83
C GLY A 104 1.76 5.43 18.33
N GLU A 105 2.78 4.73 17.85
CA GLU A 105 2.98 4.49 16.43
C GLU A 105 3.19 2.99 16.17
N VAL A 106 2.70 2.50 15.03
CA VAL A 106 3.02 1.19 14.49
C VAL A 106 3.79 1.40 13.21
N LYS A 107 5.04 0.95 13.19
CA LYS A 107 5.90 0.98 12.00
C LYS A 107 5.94 -0.40 11.37
N ILE A 108 5.60 -0.47 10.09
CA ILE A 108 5.60 -1.67 9.27
C ILE A 108 6.68 -1.48 8.21
N THR A 109 7.76 -2.24 8.34
CA THR A 109 8.87 -2.27 7.37
C THR A 109 8.83 -3.57 6.58
N GLU A 110 9.57 -3.62 5.46
CA GLU A 110 9.61 -4.78 4.56
C GLU A 110 8.26 -5.08 3.88
N PHE A 111 7.37 -4.08 3.75
CA PHE A 111 6.11 -4.25 3.02
C PHE A 111 6.35 -4.13 1.52
N ALA A 112 6.80 -5.22 0.92
CA ALA A 112 7.17 -5.29 -0.48
C ALA A 112 6.36 -6.36 -1.25
N SER A 113 6.20 -6.16 -2.56
CA SER A 113 5.53 -7.09 -3.48
C SER A 113 6.21 -8.47 -3.60
N THR A 114 7.47 -8.57 -3.18
CA THR A 114 8.25 -9.82 -3.15
C THR A 114 8.13 -10.58 -1.83
N ASN A 115 7.65 -9.92 -0.79
CA ASN A 115 7.66 -10.42 0.58
C ASN A 115 6.29 -10.98 0.96
N GLU A 116 6.28 -12.05 1.72
CA GLU A 116 5.06 -12.68 2.26
C GLU A 116 4.61 -12.01 3.58
N GLU A 117 3.37 -12.27 3.98
CA GLU A 117 2.75 -11.67 5.19
C GLU A 117 3.55 -11.91 6.48
N ASP A 118 4.28 -13.02 6.54
CA ASP A 118 5.14 -13.41 7.67
C ASP A 118 6.48 -12.66 7.71
N GLU A 119 6.95 -12.12 6.59
CA GLU A 119 8.22 -11.38 6.47
C GLU A 119 8.09 -9.91 6.88
N TYR A 120 6.86 -9.39 6.97
CA TYR A 120 6.61 -8.01 7.39
C TYR A 120 7.03 -7.79 8.84
N HIS A 121 7.85 -6.77 9.06
CA HIS A 121 8.35 -6.45 10.39
C HIS A 121 7.50 -5.34 11.04
N PHE A 122 6.83 -5.70 12.14
CA PHE A 122 5.92 -4.83 12.89
C PHE A 122 6.58 -4.34 14.17
N GLU A 123 6.87 -3.05 14.25
CA GLU A 123 7.37 -2.39 15.45
C GLU A 123 6.27 -1.51 16.06
N VAL A 124 5.93 -1.74 17.32
CA VAL A 124 4.89 -0.98 18.03
C VAL A 124 5.55 -0.15 19.12
N SER A 125 5.37 1.17 19.05
CA SER A 125 5.83 2.15 20.04
C SER A 125 4.62 2.80 20.73
N ALA A 126 4.83 3.31 21.94
CA ALA A 126 3.86 4.14 22.65
C ALA A 126 4.58 5.33 23.27
N THR A 127 3.89 6.46 23.36
CA THR A 127 4.39 7.66 24.01
C THR A 127 4.28 7.50 25.53
N GLY A 128 5.44 7.44 26.20
CA GLY A 128 5.54 7.28 27.64
C GLY A 128 5.88 5.85 28.09
N THR A 129 6.09 5.70 29.39
CA THR A 129 6.52 4.44 30.01
C THR A 129 5.66 4.17 31.24
N GLY A 130 4.95 3.05 31.24
CA GLY A 130 4.04 2.67 32.34
C GLY A 130 3.23 1.41 32.00
N LYS A 131 2.54 0.87 33.01
CA LYS A 131 1.80 -0.39 32.90
C LYS A 131 0.66 -0.32 31.87
N GLU A 132 0.00 0.83 31.78
CA GLU A 132 -1.08 1.08 30.82
C GLU A 132 -0.56 1.06 29.38
N GLN A 133 0.60 1.69 29.14
CA GLN A 133 1.26 1.73 27.84
C GLN A 133 1.72 0.33 27.41
N ASP A 134 2.28 -0.47 28.32
CA ASP A 134 2.68 -1.85 28.02
C ASP A 134 1.48 -2.73 27.70
N GLN A 135 0.35 -2.55 28.41
CA GLN A 135 -0.89 -3.26 28.12
C GLN A 135 -1.45 -2.87 26.75
N LEU A 136 -1.52 -1.58 26.43
CA LEU A 136 -1.97 -1.09 25.11
C LEU A 136 -1.05 -1.53 23.97
N LYS A 137 0.27 -1.54 24.18
CA LYS A 137 1.22 -2.10 23.19
C LYS A 137 0.91 -3.57 22.90
N GLN A 138 0.58 -4.37 23.93
CA GLN A 138 0.19 -5.77 23.73
C GLN A 138 -1.14 -5.87 22.98
N THR A 139 -2.13 -5.04 23.31
CA THR A 139 -3.41 -4.99 22.60
C THR A 139 -3.22 -4.62 21.12
N VAL A 140 -2.40 -3.61 20.81
CA VAL A 140 -2.09 -3.20 19.43
C VAL A 140 -1.34 -4.31 18.68
N LYS A 141 -0.43 -5.03 19.34
CA LYS A 141 0.22 -6.22 18.75
C LYS A 141 -0.79 -7.32 18.40
N ARG A 142 -1.87 -7.48 19.16
CA ARG A 142 -2.97 -8.42 18.84
C ARG A 142 -3.80 -7.97 17.64
N MET A 143 -3.73 -6.70 17.23
CA MET A 143 -4.37 -6.21 16.00
C MET A 143 -3.60 -6.57 14.73
N ARG A 144 -2.35 -7.06 14.84
CA ARG A 144 -1.53 -7.49 13.69
C ARG A 144 -2.30 -8.31 12.65
N PRO A 145 -3.04 -9.39 12.99
CA PRO A 145 -3.81 -10.15 12.00
C PRO A 145 -4.90 -9.33 11.30
N ALA A 146 -5.52 -8.36 11.98
CA ALA A 146 -6.51 -7.48 11.37
C ALA A 146 -5.85 -6.50 10.39
N ILE A 147 -4.68 -5.96 10.75
CA ILE A 147 -3.87 -5.10 9.86
C ILE A 147 -3.41 -5.90 8.63
N LEU A 148 -2.88 -7.11 8.81
CA LEU A 148 -2.46 -7.99 7.72
C LEU A 148 -3.60 -8.26 6.74
N LYS A 149 -4.81 -8.53 7.25
CA LYS A 149 -5.99 -8.71 6.40
C LYS A 149 -6.28 -7.49 5.52
N GLN A 150 -6.14 -6.27 6.05
CA GLN A 150 -6.32 -5.05 5.27
C GLN A 150 -5.18 -4.83 4.25
N LEU A 151 -3.95 -5.16 4.62
CA LEU A 151 -2.81 -5.14 3.70
C LEU A 151 -3.02 -6.13 2.54
N ALA A 152 -3.54 -7.33 2.81
CA ALA A 152 -3.87 -8.31 1.77
C ALA A 152 -4.94 -7.79 0.80
N VAL A 153 -5.96 -7.08 1.30
CA VAL A 153 -6.96 -6.40 0.45
C VAL A 153 -6.27 -5.35 -0.43
N PHE A 154 -5.41 -4.51 0.14
CA PHE A 154 -4.64 -3.53 -0.61
C PHE A 154 -3.79 -4.18 -1.73
N VAL A 155 -3.10 -5.28 -1.43
CA VAL A 155 -2.27 -6.02 -2.41
C VAL A 155 -3.14 -6.59 -3.54
N ALA A 156 -4.34 -7.09 -3.23
CA ALA A 156 -5.28 -7.54 -4.25
C ALA A 156 -5.74 -6.39 -5.15
N GLU A 157 -6.03 -5.23 -4.57
CA GLU A 157 -6.53 -4.05 -5.29
C GLU A 157 -5.48 -3.39 -6.16
N ILE A 158 -4.25 -3.22 -5.66
CA ILE A 158 -3.18 -2.60 -6.44
C ILE A 158 -2.85 -3.41 -7.70
N ASN A 159 -2.98 -4.74 -7.62
CA ASN A 159 -2.83 -5.64 -8.77
C ASN A 159 -4.01 -5.60 -9.74
N GLN A 160 -5.20 -5.18 -9.29
CA GLN A 160 -6.41 -5.05 -10.11
C GLN A 160 -6.65 -3.64 -10.66
N LEU A 161 -5.85 -2.64 -10.25
CA LEU A 161 -5.99 -1.27 -10.72
C LEU A 161 -6.00 -1.20 -12.26
N GLN A 162 -7.10 -0.65 -12.77
CA GLN A 162 -7.15 -0.13 -14.13
C GLN A 162 -6.47 1.25 -14.15
N GLN A 163 -6.01 1.67 -15.33
CA GLN A 163 -5.11 2.82 -15.49
C GLN A 163 -5.62 4.06 -14.77
#